data_AF-A0A3C0K934-F1
#
_entry.id   AF-A0A3C0K934-F1
#
_cell.length_a   1.000
_cell.length_b   1.000
_cell.length_c   1.000
_cell.angle_alpha   90.00
_cell.angle_beta   90.00
_cell.angle_gamma   90.00
#
_symmetry.space_group_name_H-M   'P 1'
#
loop_
_entity.id
_entity.type
_entity.pdbx_description
1 polymer ?
#
loop_
_entity_poly.entity_id
_entity_poly.type
_entity_poly.pdbx_seq_one_letter_code
_entity_poly.pdbx_strand_id
1 'polypeptide(L)'
;MTISIHGFTVSRGVAIGRAVVVASSRLDVAHYLIKPEQIDAEIERLRNARNAVIDEIGRVQQQLAAMATTDAPPELAALLDVHLLMLQDETLTNGVKHWITERHYNAEWALSTQLEVIVRQFEEMEDPYLRERKADLEQVVERMLRVMRGVASPVAAPATAQGGPLAPSADVPLVLVAHDLSPADMLQFKQSVFAGFVTDVGGKTSHTAIVARSMDIPAVVGARSASQLIRQDDWVIIDGDAGVVVVEPSPVVLAEYGFKQRQGELERERLARLRNTPAVTLDGQQIELLANIEQPEDAAAALKAGAAGVGLFRTEFLFMGRNGRLPDEQEQYEAYRRAVEGMQGRPVTIRTVDVGADKPLDRSPARAGEEHLNPALGLRAIRWSLAEPAMFLVQLRAVLRAAAHGPVHLLIPMLAHASEIRQTLALLDKARQQLDERGVAYGPLRLGAMIE
;
A
#
# COMPACT_ATOMS: atom_id res chain seq x y z
N MET A 1 31.37 -11.30 -13.76
CA MET A 1 31.07 -10.57 -15.02
C MET A 1 30.01 -9.55 -14.67
N THR A 2 30.19 -8.27 -14.96
CA THR A 2 29.18 -7.26 -14.62
C THR A 2 27.92 -7.48 -15.43
N ILE A 3 26.78 -7.66 -14.75
CA ILE A 3 25.47 -7.80 -15.39
C ILE A 3 24.56 -6.65 -14.95
N SER A 4 23.68 -6.21 -15.85
CA SER A 4 22.68 -5.18 -15.62
C SER A 4 21.29 -5.78 -15.77
N ILE A 5 20.45 -5.61 -14.75
CA ILE A 5 19.09 -6.14 -14.69
C ILE A 5 18.12 -4.96 -14.60
N HIS A 6 17.07 -4.97 -15.42
CA HIS A 6 16.08 -3.90 -15.49
C HIS A 6 14.78 -4.31 -14.81
N GLY A 7 14.20 -3.37 -14.06
CA GLY A 7 12.89 -3.51 -13.44
C GLY A 7 12.12 -2.19 -13.44
N PHE A 8 11.12 -2.10 -12.57
CA PHE A 8 10.32 -0.90 -12.39
C PHE A 8 10.90 0.01 -11.31
N THR A 9 10.93 1.30 -11.63
CA THR A 9 11.25 2.38 -10.69
C THR A 9 10.12 2.53 -9.67
N VAL A 10 10.43 2.29 -8.40
CA VAL A 10 9.45 2.39 -7.32
C VAL A 10 9.82 3.51 -6.36
N SER A 11 11.03 3.41 -5.80
CA SER A 11 11.57 4.34 -4.82
C SER A 11 12.94 4.82 -5.32
N ARG A 12 13.15 6.12 -5.23
CA ARG A 12 14.30 6.82 -5.85
C ARG A 12 15.56 6.70 -5.02
N GLY A 13 16.69 7.03 -5.64
CA GLY A 13 18.00 7.02 -5.00
C GLY A 13 18.86 5.82 -5.37
N VAL A 14 20.09 5.84 -4.86
CA VAL A 14 21.12 4.84 -5.17
C VAL A 14 21.50 4.11 -3.88
N ALA A 15 21.41 2.79 -3.89
CA ALA A 15 21.93 1.94 -2.82
C ALA A 15 23.09 1.09 -3.34
N ILE A 16 24.16 0.97 -2.57
CA ILE A 16 25.33 0.17 -2.90
C ILE A 16 25.63 -0.73 -1.72
N GLY A 17 25.73 -2.03 -1.96
CA GLY A 17 25.94 -2.99 -0.88
C GLY A 17 26.19 -4.41 -1.33
N ARG A 18 26.27 -5.30 -0.35
CA ARG A 18 26.42 -6.75 -0.56
C ARG A 18 25.07 -7.43 -0.61
N ALA A 19 24.86 -8.30 -1.60
CA ALA A 19 23.61 -9.01 -1.79
C ALA A 19 23.37 -10.03 -0.67
N VAL A 20 22.20 -9.96 -0.07
CA VAL A 20 21.62 -11.03 0.76
C VAL A 20 20.48 -11.62 -0.03
N VAL A 21 20.67 -12.83 -0.54
CA VAL A 21 19.68 -13.49 -1.40
C VAL A 21 18.75 -14.30 -0.51
N VAL A 22 17.52 -13.85 -0.44
CA VAL A 22 16.40 -14.60 0.14
C VAL A 22 16.08 -15.71 -0.85
N ALA A 23 16.39 -16.94 -0.47
CA ALA A 23 16.10 -18.09 -1.30
C ALA A 23 14.61 -18.09 -1.65
N SER A 24 14.32 -17.92 -2.95
CA SER A 24 12.99 -18.16 -3.51
C SER A 24 12.64 -19.60 -3.20
N SER A 25 11.68 -19.80 -2.31
CA SER A 25 11.04 -21.08 -2.16
C SER A 25 10.08 -21.28 -3.34
N ARG A 26 10.62 -21.38 -4.57
CA ARG A 26 9.96 -22.17 -5.61
C ARG A 26 9.93 -23.59 -5.08
N LEU A 27 8.89 -23.87 -4.31
CA LEU A 27 8.76 -25.11 -3.57
C LEU A 27 8.54 -26.19 -4.61
N ASP A 28 9.60 -26.93 -4.96
CA ASP A 28 9.50 -28.17 -5.73
C ASP A 28 8.72 -29.17 -4.91
N VAL A 29 7.39 -29.11 -4.99
CA VAL A 29 6.49 -29.92 -4.17
C VAL A 29 6.69 -31.38 -4.57
N ALA A 30 6.79 -32.26 -3.57
CA ALA A 30 6.76 -33.70 -3.84
C ALA A 30 5.36 -34.07 -4.32
N HIS A 31 5.27 -34.69 -5.51
CA HIS A 31 4.02 -35.11 -6.13
C HIS A 31 3.87 -36.62 -5.95
N TYR A 32 2.93 -37.05 -5.10
CA TYR A 32 2.63 -38.47 -4.93
C TYR A 32 1.17 -38.70 -4.58
N LEU A 33 0.70 -39.92 -4.86
CA LEU A 33 -0.63 -40.37 -4.49
C LEU A 33 -0.63 -40.93 -3.06
N ILE A 34 -1.64 -40.55 -2.29
CA ILE A 34 -1.86 -41.03 -0.92
C ILE A 34 -2.82 -42.21 -0.90
N LYS A 35 -2.75 -43.04 0.15
CA LYS A 35 -3.73 -44.11 0.36
C LYS A 35 -5.01 -43.53 0.99
N PRO A 36 -6.18 -44.19 0.82
CA PRO A 36 -7.44 -43.71 1.39
C PRO A 36 -7.38 -43.48 2.91
N GLU A 37 -6.58 -44.28 3.63
CA GLU A 37 -6.44 -44.15 5.09
C GLU A 37 -5.64 -42.90 5.51
N GLN A 38 -4.96 -42.23 4.58
CA GLN A 38 -4.12 -41.06 4.82
C GLN A 38 -4.85 -39.74 4.50
N ILE A 39 -6.06 -39.79 3.93
CA ILE A 39 -6.83 -38.61 3.51
C ILE A 39 -7.06 -37.65 4.69
N ASP A 40 -7.56 -38.17 5.82
CA ASP A 40 -7.85 -37.34 7.00
C ASP A 40 -6.57 -36.72 7.58
N ALA A 41 -5.45 -37.47 7.58
CA ALA A 41 -4.16 -37.00 8.06
C ALA A 41 -3.60 -35.85 7.21
N GLU A 42 -3.73 -35.92 5.88
CA GLU A 42 -3.30 -34.86 4.96
C GLU A 42 -4.19 -33.61 5.08
N ILE A 43 -5.50 -33.78 5.27
CA ILE A 43 -6.43 -32.66 5.52
C ILE A 43 -6.08 -31.95 6.84
N GLU A 44 -5.80 -32.70 7.91
CA GLU A 44 -5.36 -32.10 9.18
C GLU A 44 -3.99 -31.43 9.05
N ARG A 45 -3.05 -32.01 8.28
CA ARG A 45 -1.75 -31.39 8.01
C ARG A 45 -1.89 -30.02 7.33
N LEU A 46 -2.77 -29.93 6.33
CA LEU A 46 -3.09 -28.67 5.66
C LEU A 46 -3.74 -27.66 6.64
N ARG A 47 -4.68 -28.12 7.47
CA ARG A 47 -5.33 -27.26 8.47
C ARG A 47 -4.32 -26.70 9.48
N ASN A 48 -3.39 -27.52 9.95
CA ASN A 48 -2.34 -27.10 10.86
C ASN A 48 -1.44 -26.04 10.22
N ALA A 49 -1.05 -26.23 8.95
CA ALA A 49 -0.26 -25.24 8.23
C ALA A 49 -1.00 -23.91 8.06
N ARG A 50 -2.28 -23.96 7.68
CA ARG A 50 -3.14 -22.78 7.58
C ARG A 50 -3.23 -22.03 8.91
N ASN A 51 -3.52 -22.75 10.00
CA ASN A 51 -3.65 -22.15 11.33
C ASN A 51 -2.33 -21.52 11.81
N ALA A 52 -1.20 -22.16 11.54
CA ALA A 52 0.11 -21.60 11.86
C ALA A 52 0.41 -20.31 11.07
N VAL A 53 0.00 -20.21 9.79
CA VAL A 53 0.12 -18.97 9.01
C VAL A 53 -0.82 -17.89 9.55
N ILE A 54 -2.05 -18.25 9.95
CA ILE A 54 -2.99 -17.31 10.60
C ILE A 54 -2.38 -16.75 11.88
N ASP A 55 -1.81 -17.61 12.74
CA ASP A 55 -1.16 -17.20 13.99
C ASP A 55 0.06 -16.31 13.72
N GLU A 56 0.86 -16.61 12.69
CA GLU A 56 1.99 -15.79 12.27
C GLU A 56 1.53 -14.38 11.85
N ILE A 57 0.53 -14.28 10.97
CA ILE A 57 -0.02 -13.00 10.52
C ILE A 57 -0.59 -12.22 11.71
N GLY A 58 -1.31 -12.89 12.61
CA GLY A 58 -1.86 -12.26 13.82
C GLY A 58 -0.78 -11.66 14.72
N ARG A 59 0.38 -12.33 14.88
CA ARG A 59 1.52 -11.78 15.62
C ARG A 59 2.10 -10.53 14.95
N VAL A 60 2.22 -10.54 13.61
CA VAL A 60 2.71 -9.38 12.85
C VAL A 60 1.75 -8.19 12.99
N GLN A 61 0.44 -8.43 12.94
CA GLN A 61 -0.58 -7.39 13.18
C GLN A 61 -0.48 -6.80 14.60
N GLN A 62 -0.25 -7.63 15.62
CA GLN A 62 -0.05 -7.16 16.99
C GLN A 62 1.24 -6.32 17.14
N GLN A 63 2.34 -6.73 16.49
CA GLN A 63 3.58 -5.97 16.47
C GLN A 63 3.40 -4.61 15.76
N LEU A 64 2.69 -4.59 14.64
CA LEU A 64 2.31 -3.38 13.93
C LEU A 64 1.51 -2.42 14.82
N ALA A 65 0.47 -2.94 15.48
CA ALA A 65 -0.37 -2.15 16.37
C ALA A 65 0.43 -1.57 17.55
N ALA A 66 1.41 -2.32 18.08
CA ALA A 66 2.30 -1.84 19.14
C ALA A 66 3.29 -0.77 18.65
N MET A 67 3.71 -0.82 17.39
CA MET A 67 4.60 0.17 16.74
C MET A 67 3.85 1.38 16.16
N ALA A 68 2.52 1.36 16.12
CA ALA A 68 1.66 2.38 15.52
C ALA A 68 1.69 3.76 16.21
N THR A 69 2.55 3.94 17.23
CA THR A 69 2.78 5.26 17.82
C THR A 69 3.76 6.12 17.04
N THR A 70 4.47 5.62 16.00
CA THR A 70 5.32 6.52 15.20
C THR A 70 5.44 6.27 13.69
N ASP A 71 5.55 5.04 13.12
CA ASP A 71 5.93 4.95 11.68
C ASP A 71 5.50 3.67 10.91
N ALA A 72 4.39 3.00 11.22
CA ALA A 72 3.94 1.83 10.42
C ALA A 72 2.91 2.25 9.36
N PRO A 73 3.09 1.93 8.06
CA PRO A 73 2.12 2.27 7.02
C PRO A 73 0.77 1.56 7.26
N PRO A 74 -0.36 2.29 7.34
CA PRO A 74 -1.68 1.70 7.57
C PRO A 74 -2.12 0.73 6.45
N GLU A 75 -1.59 0.92 5.25
CA GLU A 75 -1.78 0.04 4.09
C GLU A 75 -1.27 -1.40 4.35
N LEU A 76 -0.23 -1.52 5.17
CA LEU A 76 0.37 -2.80 5.50
C LEU A 76 -0.56 -3.67 6.36
N ALA A 77 -1.31 -3.03 7.27
CA ALA A 77 -2.30 -3.72 8.10
C ALA A 77 -3.48 -4.21 7.27
N ALA A 78 -4.02 -3.36 6.40
CA ALA A 78 -5.12 -3.71 5.49
C ALA A 78 -4.74 -4.87 4.54
N LEU A 79 -3.47 -4.98 4.14
CA LEU A 79 -3.00 -6.11 3.35
C LEU A 79 -3.02 -7.42 4.15
N LEU A 80 -2.54 -7.41 5.39
CA LEU A 80 -2.58 -8.60 6.24
C LEU A 80 -4.02 -9.09 6.48
N ASP A 81 -4.99 -8.18 6.55
CA ASP A 81 -6.42 -8.54 6.64
C ASP A 81 -6.91 -9.27 5.39
N VAL A 82 -6.46 -8.87 4.20
CA VAL A 82 -6.77 -9.59 2.95
C VAL A 82 -6.18 -10.99 2.99
N HIS A 83 -4.92 -11.15 3.40
CA HIS A 83 -4.30 -12.47 3.49
C HIS A 83 -5.05 -13.39 4.47
N LEU A 84 -5.53 -12.85 5.59
CA LEU A 84 -6.39 -13.59 6.52
C LEU A 84 -7.71 -14.00 5.87
N LEU A 85 -8.34 -13.11 5.12
CA LEU A 85 -9.58 -13.42 4.39
C LEU A 85 -9.36 -14.53 3.34
N MET A 86 -8.25 -14.50 2.61
CA MET A 86 -7.88 -15.53 1.64
C MET A 86 -7.61 -16.89 2.30
N LEU A 87 -6.97 -16.91 3.48
CA LEU A 87 -6.77 -18.13 4.26
C LEU A 87 -8.09 -18.73 4.77
N GLN A 88 -9.13 -17.90 4.93
CA GLN A 88 -10.48 -18.31 5.33
C GLN A 88 -11.39 -18.62 4.15
N ASP A 89 -10.91 -18.49 2.91
CA ASP A 89 -11.71 -18.70 1.71
C ASP A 89 -12.12 -20.18 1.57
N GLU A 90 -13.43 -20.40 1.46
CA GLU A 90 -14.01 -21.74 1.33
C GLU A 90 -13.74 -22.36 -0.05
N THR A 91 -13.57 -21.56 -1.10
CA THR A 91 -13.27 -22.03 -2.46
C THR A 91 -11.89 -22.67 -2.51
N LEU A 92 -10.89 -22.01 -1.91
CA LEU A 92 -9.55 -22.57 -1.75
C LEU A 92 -9.60 -23.83 -0.87
N THR A 93 -10.20 -23.73 0.31
CA THR A 93 -10.25 -24.85 1.28
C THR A 93 -10.96 -26.08 0.71
N ASN A 94 -12.15 -25.91 0.11
CA ASN A 94 -12.94 -27.00 -0.43
C ASN A 94 -12.33 -27.56 -1.71
N GLY A 95 -11.74 -26.71 -2.56
CA GLY A 95 -11.04 -27.15 -3.77
C GLY A 95 -9.84 -28.03 -3.44
N VAL A 96 -9.00 -27.63 -2.48
CA VAL A 96 -7.88 -28.47 -2.02
C VAL A 96 -8.37 -29.78 -1.41
N LYS A 97 -9.43 -29.74 -0.58
CA LYS A 97 -10.04 -30.94 -0.01
C LYS A 97 -10.52 -31.91 -1.09
N HIS A 98 -11.13 -31.39 -2.16
CA HIS A 98 -11.58 -32.20 -3.30
C HIS A 98 -10.42 -32.95 -3.97
N TRP A 99 -9.28 -32.29 -4.21
CA TRP A 99 -8.09 -32.95 -4.78
C TRP A 99 -7.52 -34.04 -3.87
N ILE A 100 -7.52 -33.83 -2.55
CA ILE A 100 -7.05 -34.85 -1.58
C ILE A 100 -8.01 -36.03 -1.52
N THR A 101 -9.33 -35.79 -1.47
CA THR A 101 -10.33 -36.87 -1.28
C THR A 101 -10.61 -37.65 -2.57
N GLU A 102 -10.83 -36.98 -3.69
CA GLU A 102 -11.25 -37.66 -4.94
C GLU A 102 -10.04 -38.15 -5.76
N ARG A 103 -8.97 -37.34 -5.81
CA ARG A 103 -7.79 -37.65 -6.62
C ARG A 103 -6.64 -38.24 -5.83
N HIS A 104 -6.78 -38.33 -4.50
CA HIS A 104 -5.76 -38.90 -3.61
C HIS A 104 -4.41 -38.20 -3.75
N TYR A 105 -4.40 -36.87 -3.91
CA TYR A 105 -3.16 -36.09 -3.93
C TYR A 105 -2.67 -35.80 -2.51
N ASN A 106 -1.36 -35.74 -2.30
CA ASN A 106 -0.80 -35.20 -1.05
C ASN A 106 -1.13 -33.71 -0.92
N ALA A 107 -1.13 -33.18 0.33
CA ALA A 107 -1.66 -31.85 0.60
C ALA A 107 -0.91 -30.72 -0.12
N GLU A 108 0.41 -30.80 -0.29
CA GLU A 108 1.18 -29.79 -1.01
C GLU A 108 0.84 -29.75 -2.50
N TRP A 109 0.64 -30.93 -3.12
CA TRP A 109 0.29 -31.03 -4.53
C TRP A 109 -1.14 -30.56 -4.77
N ALA A 110 -2.08 -30.96 -3.89
CA ALA A 110 -3.45 -30.49 -3.92
C ALA A 110 -3.55 -28.97 -3.80
N LEU A 111 -2.76 -28.36 -2.90
CA LEU A 111 -2.72 -26.92 -2.70
C LEU A 111 -2.16 -26.18 -3.93
N SER A 112 -1.07 -26.68 -4.52
CA SER A 112 -0.47 -26.09 -5.72
C SER A 112 -1.39 -26.21 -6.94
N THR A 113 -2.07 -27.36 -7.08
CA THR A 113 -3.03 -27.60 -8.17
C THR A 113 -4.24 -26.67 -8.06
N GLN A 114 -4.77 -26.49 -6.84
CA GLN A 114 -5.89 -25.57 -6.63
C GLN A 114 -5.49 -24.11 -6.86
N LEU A 115 -4.27 -23.73 -6.48
CA LEU A 115 -3.72 -22.41 -6.79
C LEU A 115 -3.71 -22.16 -8.30
N GLU A 116 -3.21 -23.11 -9.11
CA GLU A 116 -3.18 -22.96 -10.57
C GLU A 116 -4.57 -22.73 -11.18
N VAL A 117 -5.59 -23.43 -10.68
CA VAL A 117 -6.98 -23.27 -11.13
C VAL A 117 -7.48 -21.86 -10.84
N ILE A 118 -7.26 -21.36 -9.62
CA ILE A 118 -7.74 -20.04 -9.21
C ILE A 118 -6.94 -18.94 -9.91
N VAL A 119 -5.62 -19.11 -10.06
CA VAL A 119 -4.74 -18.19 -10.79
C VAL A 119 -5.21 -17.99 -12.24
N ARG A 120 -5.57 -19.07 -12.95
CA ARG A 120 -6.10 -18.95 -14.32
C ARG A 120 -7.38 -18.12 -14.39
N GLN A 121 -8.27 -18.27 -13.41
CA GLN A 121 -9.49 -17.45 -13.33
C GLN A 121 -9.16 -15.97 -13.14
N PHE A 122 -8.14 -15.63 -12.34
CA PHE A 122 -7.67 -14.25 -12.18
C PHE A 122 -7.00 -13.70 -13.44
N GLU A 123 -6.30 -14.53 -14.22
CA GLU A 123 -5.68 -14.10 -15.48
C GLU A 123 -6.71 -13.80 -16.58
N GLU A 124 -7.88 -14.44 -16.54
CA GLU A 124 -9.00 -14.19 -17.45
C GLU A 124 -9.78 -12.92 -17.10
N MET A 125 -9.52 -12.28 -15.95
CA MET A 125 -10.19 -11.04 -15.54
C MET A 125 -9.59 -9.80 -16.20
N GLU A 126 -10.44 -8.95 -16.78
CA GLU A 126 -10.02 -7.70 -17.44
C GLU A 126 -9.54 -6.64 -16.43
N ASP A 127 -10.10 -6.62 -15.21
CA ASP A 127 -9.81 -5.64 -14.16
C ASP A 127 -8.35 -5.76 -13.65
N PRO A 128 -7.51 -4.72 -13.84
CA PRO A 128 -6.14 -4.68 -13.31
C PRO A 128 -6.04 -4.89 -11.80
N TYR A 129 -7.02 -4.40 -11.02
CA TYR A 129 -7.03 -4.53 -9.56
C TYR A 129 -7.28 -5.98 -9.12
N LEU A 130 -8.18 -6.69 -9.82
CA LEU A 130 -8.42 -8.12 -9.55
C LEU A 130 -7.20 -8.96 -9.95
N ARG A 131 -6.48 -8.58 -11.01
CA ARG A 131 -5.22 -9.22 -11.38
C ARG A 131 -4.11 -9.06 -10.34
N GLU A 132 -4.09 -7.95 -9.59
CA GLU A 132 -3.15 -7.78 -8.48
C GLU A 132 -3.44 -8.74 -7.31
N ARG A 133 -4.70 -9.14 -7.08
CA ARG A 133 -5.07 -10.14 -6.04
C ARG A 133 -4.53 -11.54 -6.29
N LYS A 134 -4.17 -11.86 -7.54
CA LYS A 134 -3.47 -13.10 -7.88
C LYS A 134 -2.18 -13.25 -7.06
N ALA A 135 -1.38 -12.19 -6.99
CA ALA A 135 -0.10 -12.21 -6.31
C ALA A 135 -0.27 -12.44 -4.80
N ASP A 136 -1.29 -11.82 -4.19
CA ASP A 136 -1.62 -12.02 -2.77
C ASP A 136 -1.97 -13.50 -2.49
N LEU A 137 -2.73 -14.16 -3.38
CA LEU A 137 -3.07 -15.58 -3.24
C LEU A 137 -1.86 -16.49 -3.40
N GLU A 138 -0.99 -16.23 -4.37
CA GLU A 138 0.27 -16.94 -4.56
C GLU A 138 1.16 -16.85 -3.30
N GLN A 139 1.25 -15.66 -2.68
CA GLN A 139 2.00 -15.46 -1.43
C GLN A 139 1.42 -16.27 -0.26
N VAL A 140 0.09 -16.29 -0.10
CA VAL A 140 -0.58 -17.05 0.96
C VAL A 140 -0.30 -18.55 0.82
N VAL A 141 -0.40 -19.08 -0.40
CA VAL A 141 -0.13 -20.50 -0.67
C VAL A 141 1.35 -20.84 -0.44
N GLU A 142 2.27 -19.97 -0.88
CA GLU A 142 3.71 -20.19 -0.65
C GLU A 142 4.03 -20.25 0.85
N ARG A 143 3.43 -19.37 1.66
CA ARG A 143 3.56 -19.40 3.13
C ARG A 143 3.06 -20.71 3.73
N MET A 144 1.90 -21.19 3.30
CA MET A 144 1.36 -22.47 3.76
C MET A 144 2.29 -23.64 3.40
N LEU A 145 2.77 -23.70 2.15
CA LEU A 145 3.71 -24.72 1.71
C LEU A 145 5.03 -24.68 2.49
N ARG A 146 5.52 -23.48 2.86
CA ARG A 146 6.73 -23.31 3.67
C ARG A 146 6.57 -23.89 5.08
N VAL A 147 5.43 -23.60 5.72
CA VAL A 147 5.08 -24.17 7.03
C VAL A 147 4.98 -25.70 6.95
N MET A 148 4.38 -26.24 5.89
CA MET A 148 4.26 -27.69 5.69
C MET A 148 5.61 -28.41 5.56
N ARG A 149 6.68 -27.72 5.14
CA ARG A 149 8.05 -28.24 5.07
C ARG A 149 8.89 -28.00 6.33
N GLY A 150 8.43 -27.15 7.26
CA GLY A 150 9.20 -26.77 8.45
C GLY A 150 10.38 -25.82 8.17
N VAL A 151 10.35 -25.05 7.07
CA VAL A 151 11.38 -24.05 6.74
C VAL A 151 11.03 -22.73 7.42
N ALA A 152 11.97 -22.12 8.15
CA ALA A 152 11.77 -20.82 8.82
C ALA A 152 11.64 -19.66 7.82
N SER A 153 11.07 -18.53 8.26
CA SER A 153 10.98 -17.31 7.44
C SER A 153 12.38 -16.83 7.02
N PRO A 154 12.60 -16.51 5.73
CA PRO A 154 13.93 -16.26 5.20
C PRO A 154 14.47 -14.86 5.51
N VAL A 155 13.70 -13.99 6.18
CA VAL A 155 14.11 -12.64 6.61
C VAL A 155 14.56 -12.59 8.09
N ALA A 156 14.66 -13.75 8.75
CA ALA A 156 15.35 -13.83 10.03
C ALA A 156 16.79 -13.29 9.87
N ALA A 157 17.14 -12.31 10.71
CA ALA A 157 18.48 -11.76 10.79
C ALA A 157 19.50 -12.90 10.76
N PRO A 158 20.58 -12.82 9.96
CA PRO A 158 21.61 -13.84 9.99
C PRO A 158 22.05 -13.97 11.45
N ALA A 159 22.00 -15.19 11.98
CA ALA A 159 22.66 -15.51 13.23
C ALA A 159 24.08 -14.95 13.10
N THR A 160 24.43 -14.01 13.97
CA THR A 160 25.74 -13.36 14.07
C THR A 160 26.79 -14.31 13.54
N ALA A 161 27.40 -13.98 12.39
CA ALA A 161 28.50 -14.75 11.84
C ALA A 161 29.60 -14.78 12.90
N GLN A 162 29.63 -15.84 13.70
CA GLN A 162 30.71 -16.09 14.62
C GLN A 162 31.94 -16.42 13.78
N GLY A 163 32.86 -15.45 13.75
CA GLY A 163 34.29 -15.67 13.64
C GLY A 163 34.79 -16.61 12.54
N GLY A 164 34.81 -16.13 11.30
CA GLY A 164 35.79 -16.58 10.31
C GLY A 164 36.98 -15.61 10.28
N PRO A 165 38.24 -16.06 10.37
CA PRO A 165 39.39 -15.18 10.46
C PRO A 165 39.71 -14.63 9.07
N LEU A 166 39.12 -13.48 8.72
CA LEU A 166 39.59 -12.49 7.74
C LEU A 166 38.54 -11.36 7.69
N ALA A 167 38.45 -10.59 8.77
CA ALA A 167 37.84 -9.27 8.70
C ALA A 167 38.79 -8.32 7.95
N PRO A 168 38.22 -7.43 7.12
CA PRO A 168 38.57 -6.04 7.27
C PRO A 168 37.30 -5.19 7.49
N SER A 169 37.33 -4.45 8.60
CA SER A 169 36.79 -3.10 8.83
C SER A 169 35.73 -2.49 7.86
N ALA A 170 34.69 -1.92 8.49
CA ALA A 170 33.57 -1.11 8.00
C ALA A 170 32.28 -1.91 7.71
N ASP A 171 31.17 -1.51 8.36
CA ASP A 171 29.82 -2.01 8.11
C ASP A 171 29.45 -1.76 6.64
N VAL A 172 29.70 -2.74 5.77
CA VAL A 172 29.29 -2.68 4.37
C VAL A 172 27.77 -2.81 4.33
N PRO A 173 27.03 -1.85 3.72
CA PRO A 173 25.59 -1.92 3.66
C PRO A 173 25.12 -3.20 2.95
N LEU A 174 24.01 -3.77 3.40
CA LEU A 174 23.43 -4.96 2.81
C LEU A 174 22.29 -4.59 1.85
N VAL A 175 22.15 -5.35 0.77
CA VAL A 175 21.07 -5.22 -0.21
C VAL A 175 20.28 -6.51 -0.25
N LEU A 176 18.98 -6.45 0.02
CA LEU A 176 18.14 -7.64 0.00
C LEU A 176 17.70 -7.97 -1.42
N VAL A 177 17.87 -9.21 -1.84
CA VAL A 177 17.40 -9.69 -3.14
C VAL A 177 16.46 -10.86 -2.89
N ALA A 178 15.21 -10.73 -3.32
CA ALA A 178 14.21 -11.76 -3.12
C ALA A 178 13.41 -12.00 -4.40
N HIS A 179 12.74 -13.15 -4.49
CA HIS A 179 11.75 -13.34 -5.55
C HIS A 179 10.57 -12.40 -5.35
N ASP A 180 10.04 -12.39 -4.13
CA ASP A 180 9.02 -11.48 -3.66
C ASP A 180 9.28 -11.15 -2.18
N LEU A 181 8.72 -10.03 -1.70
CA LEU A 181 8.77 -9.64 -0.30
C LEU A 181 7.36 -9.48 0.22
N SER A 182 7.04 -10.24 1.25
CA SER A 182 5.76 -10.09 1.92
C SER A 182 5.80 -8.87 2.86
N PRO A 183 4.65 -8.33 3.26
CA PRO A 183 4.63 -7.15 4.14
C PRO A 183 5.22 -7.39 5.53
N ALA A 184 5.16 -8.62 6.04
CA ALA A 184 5.85 -9.01 7.28
C ALA A 184 7.39 -8.94 7.12
N ASP A 185 7.90 -9.34 5.95
CA ASP A 185 9.32 -9.27 5.62
C ASP A 185 9.79 -7.81 5.56
N MET A 186 8.97 -6.92 5.00
CA MET A 186 9.25 -5.49 4.94
C MET A 186 9.33 -4.82 6.32
N LEU A 187 8.54 -5.26 7.29
CA LEU A 187 8.64 -4.78 8.67
C LEU A 187 9.93 -5.19 9.35
N GLN A 188 10.32 -6.46 9.19
CA GLN A 188 11.59 -6.97 9.71
C GLN A 188 12.77 -6.28 9.02
N PHE A 189 12.63 -6.00 7.72
CA PHE A 189 13.59 -5.23 6.94
C PHE A 189 13.77 -3.81 7.49
N LYS A 190 12.69 -3.11 7.86
CA LYS A 190 12.78 -1.77 8.46
C LYS A 190 13.58 -1.74 9.77
N GLN A 191 13.58 -2.83 10.52
CA GLN A 191 14.37 -2.98 11.76
C GLN A 191 15.80 -3.44 11.50
N SER A 192 16.15 -3.72 10.24
CA SER A 192 17.42 -4.32 9.81
C SER A 192 18.35 -3.31 9.12
N VAL A 193 19.60 -3.72 8.88
CA VAL A 193 20.72 -2.89 8.38
C VAL A 193 20.77 -2.72 6.85
N PHE A 194 19.66 -2.95 6.16
CA PHE A 194 19.66 -2.99 4.69
C PHE A 194 19.51 -1.59 4.08
N ALA A 195 20.30 -1.31 3.04
CA ALA A 195 20.29 -0.04 2.31
C ALA A 195 19.32 0.00 1.12
N GLY A 196 18.81 -1.15 0.69
CA GLY A 196 17.93 -1.26 -0.47
C GLY A 196 17.47 -2.69 -0.71
N PHE A 197 16.48 -2.87 -1.59
CA PHE A 197 16.02 -4.20 -1.96
C PHE A 197 15.62 -4.32 -3.44
N VAL A 198 15.66 -5.56 -3.94
CA VAL A 198 15.26 -5.96 -5.29
C VAL A 198 14.29 -7.13 -5.21
N THR A 199 13.19 -7.05 -5.96
CA THR A 199 12.25 -8.18 -6.14
C THR A 199 12.12 -8.58 -7.60
N ASP A 200 12.02 -9.89 -7.85
CA ASP A 200 11.78 -10.43 -9.19
C ASP A 200 10.38 -10.08 -9.70
N VAL A 201 9.39 -10.14 -8.81
CA VAL A 201 7.99 -9.82 -9.10
C VAL A 201 7.61 -8.46 -8.52
N GLY A 202 6.44 -7.96 -8.91
CA GLY A 202 5.92 -6.66 -8.50
C GLY A 202 5.85 -5.65 -9.64
N GLY A 203 4.95 -4.67 -9.47
CA GLY A 203 4.68 -3.60 -10.44
C GLY A 203 4.77 -2.23 -9.78
N LYS A 204 4.64 -1.15 -10.56
CA LYS A 204 4.71 0.22 -10.01
C LYS A 204 3.65 0.53 -8.94
N THR A 205 2.56 -0.22 -8.96
CA THR A 205 1.39 -0.12 -8.06
C THR A 205 1.32 -1.26 -7.05
N SER A 206 2.23 -2.23 -7.08
CA SER A 206 2.14 -3.38 -6.18
C SER A 206 2.35 -2.97 -4.73
N HIS A 207 1.86 -3.78 -3.81
CA HIS A 207 1.98 -3.53 -2.38
C HIS A 207 3.42 -3.32 -1.91
N THR A 208 4.34 -4.15 -2.40
CA THR A 208 5.81 -4.00 -2.25
C THR A 208 6.28 -2.61 -2.67
N ALA A 209 5.71 -2.07 -3.75
CA ALA A 209 6.09 -0.79 -4.31
C ALA A 209 5.59 0.40 -3.48
N ILE A 210 4.36 0.31 -2.98
CA ILE A 210 3.77 1.35 -2.12
C ILE A 210 4.55 1.43 -0.79
N VAL A 211 4.85 0.27 -0.19
CA VAL A 211 5.62 0.18 1.06
C VAL A 211 7.06 0.70 0.88
N ALA A 212 7.72 0.41 -0.24
CA ALA A 212 9.06 0.94 -0.51
C ALA A 212 9.10 2.47 -0.53
N ARG A 213 8.06 3.09 -1.10
CA ARG A 213 7.95 4.56 -1.19
C ARG A 213 7.74 5.20 0.17
N SER A 214 6.89 4.60 1.02
CA SER A 214 6.66 5.13 2.37
C SER A 214 7.88 4.97 3.27
N MET A 215 8.76 4.01 2.99
CA MET A 215 10.03 3.83 3.71
C MET A 215 11.19 4.70 3.21
N ASP A 216 11.07 5.37 2.05
CA ASP A 216 12.13 6.15 1.38
C ASP A 216 13.45 5.37 1.16
N ILE A 217 13.33 4.07 0.89
CA ILE A 217 14.48 3.17 0.65
C ILE A 217 14.57 2.87 -0.86
N PRO A 218 15.75 3.00 -1.51
CA PRO A 218 15.92 2.68 -2.93
C PRO A 218 15.49 1.24 -3.23
N ALA A 219 14.60 1.07 -4.22
CA ALA A 219 14.04 -0.23 -4.55
C ALA A 219 13.72 -0.37 -6.04
N VAL A 220 13.99 -1.56 -6.58
CA VAL A 220 13.62 -1.98 -7.93
C VAL A 220 12.79 -3.25 -7.85
N VAL A 221 11.56 -3.20 -8.34
CA VAL A 221 10.64 -4.37 -8.34
C VAL A 221 10.43 -4.86 -9.76
N GLY A 222 9.96 -6.10 -9.92
CA GLY A 222 9.72 -6.65 -11.26
C GLY A 222 11.00 -6.91 -12.05
N ALA A 223 12.13 -7.15 -11.37
CA ALA A 223 13.44 -7.42 -11.97
C ALA A 223 13.56 -8.84 -12.58
N ARG A 224 12.44 -9.58 -12.64
CA ARG A 224 12.21 -10.88 -13.26
C ARG A 224 13.03 -12.05 -12.71
N SER A 225 14.34 -12.04 -12.89
CA SER A 225 15.24 -13.15 -12.54
C SER A 225 16.44 -12.68 -11.73
N ALA A 226 16.33 -11.53 -11.08
CA ALA A 226 17.37 -10.98 -10.22
C ALA A 226 17.78 -11.96 -9.11
N SER A 227 16.81 -12.62 -8.45
CA SER A 227 17.11 -13.60 -7.39
C SER A 227 17.84 -14.86 -7.88
N GLN A 228 17.77 -15.16 -9.19
CA GLN A 228 18.44 -16.30 -9.80
C GLN A 228 19.83 -15.95 -10.34
N LEU A 229 20.00 -14.69 -10.75
CA LEU A 229 21.24 -14.20 -11.36
C LEU A 229 22.21 -13.64 -10.32
N ILE A 230 21.70 -13.06 -9.24
CA ILE A 230 22.49 -12.49 -8.13
C ILE A 230 22.79 -13.60 -7.14
N ARG A 231 24.05 -13.70 -6.71
CA ARG A 231 24.49 -14.64 -5.69
C ARG A 231 24.68 -13.94 -4.34
N GLN A 232 24.66 -14.75 -3.30
CA GLN A 232 24.98 -14.30 -1.95
C GLN A 232 26.35 -13.61 -1.94
N ASP A 233 26.42 -12.46 -1.26
CA ASP A 233 27.60 -11.61 -1.10
C ASP A 233 28.13 -10.93 -2.38
N ASP A 234 27.40 -10.98 -3.50
CA ASP A 234 27.74 -10.19 -4.68
C ASP A 234 27.69 -8.69 -4.37
N TRP A 235 28.57 -7.91 -5.00
CA TRP A 235 28.40 -6.45 -4.99
C TRP A 235 27.22 -6.07 -5.87
N VAL A 236 26.27 -5.32 -5.32
CA VAL A 236 25.07 -4.87 -6.01
C VAL A 236 24.89 -3.38 -5.85
N ILE A 237 24.55 -2.73 -6.95
CA ILE A 237 24.10 -1.35 -7.00
C ILE A 237 22.63 -1.36 -7.42
N ILE A 238 21.78 -0.70 -6.65
CA ILE A 238 20.40 -0.40 -7.02
C ILE A 238 20.35 1.07 -7.43
N ASP A 239 20.00 1.33 -8.69
CA ASP A 239 19.64 2.65 -9.20
C ASP A 239 18.11 2.73 -9.27
N GLY A 240 17.49 3.21 -8.19
CA GLY A 240 16.04 3.39 -8.09
C GLY A 240 15.50 4.48 -9.02
N ASP A 241 16.36 5.41 -9.46
CA ASP A 241 15.99 6.47 -10.41
C ASP A 241 15.85 5.91 -11.83
N ALA A 242 16.79 5.05 -12.24
CA ALA A 242 16.80 4.42 -13.56
C ALA A 242 16.01 3.10 -13.62
N GLY A 243 15.72 2.48 -12.47
CA GLY A 243 15.09 1.15 -12.41
C GLY A 243 16.06 0.03 -12.79
N VAL A 244 17.33 0.19 -12.43
CA VAL A 244 18.43 -0.71 -12.84
C VAL A 244 19.14 -1.28 -11.63
N VAL A 245 19.50 -2.55 -11.72
CA VAL A 245 20.32 -3.26 -10.75
C VAL A 245 21.60 -3.71 -11.44
N VAL A 246 22.76 -3.29 -10.93
CA VAL A 246 24.07 -3.67 -11.46
C VAL A 246 24.74 -4.64 -10.49
N VAL A 247 25.11 -5.82 -10.97
CA VAL A 247 25.69 -6.91 -10.18
C VAL A 247 27.15 -7.08 -10.57
N GLU A 248 28.02 -7.31 -9.58
CA GLU A 248 29.48 -7.31 -9.72
C GLU A 248 29.98 -6.10 -10.56
N PRO A 249 29.66 -4.86 -10.17
CA PRO A 249 30.12 -3.68 -10.89
C PRO A 249 31.65 -3.63 -10.92
N SER A 250 32.20 -3.19 -12.06
CA SER A 250 33.62 -2.87 -12.12
C SER A 250 33.96 -1.75 -11.14
N PRO A 251 35.22 -1.63 -10.67
CA PRO A 251 35.63 -0.56 -9.77
C PRO A 251 35.32 0.85 -10.30
N VAL A 252 35.33 1.04 -11.63
CA VAL A 252 34.98 2.30 -12.28
C VAL A 252 33.49 2.62 -12.08
N VAL A 253 32.62 1.63 -12.34
CA VAL A 253 31.16 1.77 -12.17
C VAL A 253 30.80 1.98 -10.69
N LEU A 254 31.45 1.25 -9.78
CA LEU A 254 31.26 1.42 -8.34
C LEU A 254 31.62 2.85 -7.88
N ALA A 255 32.71 3.43 -8.39
CA ALA A 255 33.13 4.78 -8.08
C ALA A 255 32.15 5.84 -8.64
N GLU A 256 31.67 5.65 -9.87
CA GLU A 256 30.68 6.52 -10.50
C GLU A 256 29.36 6.55 -9.73
N TYR A 257 28.83 5.38 -9.38
CA TYR A 257 27.61 5.27 -8.59
C TYR A 257 27.79 5.75 -7.15
N GLY A 258 28.97 5.53 -6.55
CA GLY A 258 29.30 6.10 -5.25
C GLY A 258 29.35 7.64 -5.27
N PHE A 259 29.78 8.24 -6.39
CA PHE A 259 29.67 9.68 -6.58
C PHE A 259 28.21 10.12 -6.74
N LYS A 260 27.41 9.40 -7.53
CA LYS A 260 25.97 9.67 -7.71
C LYS A 260 25.20 9.58 -6.38
N GLN A 261 25.48 8.57 -5.55
CA GLN A 261 24.89 8.41 -4.22
C GLN A 261 25.19 9.63 -3.33
N ARG A 262 26.46 10.04 -3.23
CA ARG A 262 26.87 11.23 -2.45
C ARG A 262 26.26 12.53 -2.98
N GLN A 263 26.13 12.68 -4.30
CA GLN A 263 25.43 13.83 -4.88
C GLN A 263 23.95 13.86 -4.48
N GLY A 264 23.28 12.69 -4.49
CA GLY A 264 21.90 12.57 -4.03
C GLY A 264 21.74 12.91 -2.55
N GLU A 265 22.65 12.45 -1.69
CA GLU A 265 22.68 12.79 -0.26
C GLU A 265 22.88 14.29 -0.03
N LEU A 266 23.87 14.90 -0.71
CA LEU A 266 24.12 16.35 -0.65
C LEU A 266 22.91 17.16 -1.13
N GLU A 267 22.24 16.71 -2.18
CA GLU A 267 21.04 17.37 -2.69
C GLU A 267 19.87 17.23 -1.71
N ARG A 268 19.67 16.05 -1.11
CA ARG A 268 18.69 15.86 -0.03
C ARG A 268 18.97 16.80 1.15
N GLU A 269 20.23 16.95 1.56
CA GLU A 269 20.60 17.91 2.62
C GLU A 269 20.32 19.36 2.22
N ARG A 270 20.60 19.74 0.96
CA ARG A 270 20.29 21.09 0.43
C ARG A 270 18.80 21.34 0.44
N LEU A 271 18.00 20.39 -0.05
CA LEU A 271 16.53 20.47 -0.04
C LEU A 271 15.97 20.52 1.39
N ALA A 272 16.55 19.77 2.33
CA ALA A 272 16.14 19.81 3.72
C ALA A 272 16.35 21.19 4.36
N ARG A 273 17.38 21.95 3.94
CA ARG A 273 17.57 23.35 4.37
C ARG A 273 16.49 24.28 3.83
N LEU A 274 15.90 23.97 2.69
CA LEU A 274 14.80 24.75 2.10
C LEU A 274 13.46 24.54 2.79
N ARG A 275 13.33 23.53 3.67
CA ARG A 275 12.06 23.18 4.33
C ARG A 275 11.32 24.38 4.96
N ASN A 276 12.06 25.28 5.60
CA ASN A 276 11.49 26.45 6.28
C ASN A 276 11.67 27.76 5.48
N THR A 277 12.11 27.65 4.22
CA THR A 277 12.33 28.81 3.35
C THR A 277 11.03 29.12 2.60
N PRO A 278 10.59 30.40 2.55
CA PRO A 278 9.44 30.79 1.76
C PRO A 278 9.63 30.44 0.27
N ALA A 279 8.58 29.92 -0.37
CA ALA A 279 8.59 29.63 -1.79
C ALA A 279 8.38 30.92 -2.60
N VAL A 280 9.49 31.53 -3.01
CA VAL A 280 9.53 32.77 -3.79
C VAL A 280 10.38 32.54 -5.04
N THR A 281 9.85 32.94 -6.18
CA THR A 281 10.54 32.93 -7.47
C THR A 281 11.68 33.96 -7.52
N LEU A 282 12.56 33.85 -8.51
CA LEU A 282 13.72 34.75 -8.65
C LEU A 282 13.31 36.23 -8.88
N ASP A 283 12.13 36.46 -9.44
CA ASP A 283 11.53 37.78 -9.66
C ASP A 283 10.60 38.24 -8.53
N GLY A 284 10.53 37.48 -7.43
CA GLY A 284 9.86 37.91 -6.19
C GLY A 284 8.39 37.50 -6.05
N GLN A 285 7.82 36.75 -7.01
CA GLN A 285 6.47 36.22 -6.90
C GLN A 285 6.43 35.11 -5.84
N GLN A 286 5.59 35.31 -4.82
CA GLN A 286 5.34 34.30 -3.77
C GLN A 286 4.34 33.25 -4.27
N ILE A 287 4.60 32.00 -3.91
CA ILE A 287 3.74 30.84 -4.23
C ILE A 287 3.58 30.02 -2.94
N GLU A 288 2.41 29.41 -2.75
CA GLU A 288 2.18 28.48 -1.65
C GLU A 288 2.39 27.04 -2.12
N LEU A 289 3.26 26.30 -1.44
CA LEU A 289 3.44 24.87 -1.65
C LEU A 289 2.59 24.11 -0.64
N LEU A 290 1.47 23.55 -1.11
CA LEU A 290 0.53 22.80 -0.30
C LEU A 290 0.69 21.30 -0.56
N ALA A 291 0.44 20.46 0.45
CA ALA A 291 0.49 19.01 0.31
C ALA A 291 -0.87 18.44 -0.10
N ASN A 292 -0.84 17.33 -0.82
CA ASN A 292 -2.00 16.48 -1.04
C ASN A 292 -1.92 15.31 -0.05
N ILE A 293 -3.03 15.01 0.62
CA ILE A 293 -3.10 13.92 1.61
C ILE A 293 -4.29 13.01 1.31
N GLU A 294 -4.16 11.75 1.71
CA GLU A 294 -5.21 10.73 1.56
C GLU A 294 -5.76 10.27 2.91
N GLN A 295 -4.99 10.42 3.98
CA GLN A 295 -5.40 10.11 5.34
C GLN A 295 -5.11 11.27 6.31
N PRO A 296 -5.85 11.39 7.44
CA PRO A 296 -5.59 12.42 8.45
C PRO A 296 -4.16 12.40 9.00
N GLU A 297 -3.55 11.22 9.10
CA GLU A 297 -2.22 11.00 9.65
C GLU A 297 -1.12 11.63 8.78
N ASP A 298 -1.34 11.76 7.47
CA ASP A 298 -0.42 12.37 6.52
C ASP A 298 -0.19 13.86 6.80
N ALA A 299 -1.12 14.53 7.51
CA ALA A 299 -0.99 15.94 7.88
C ALA A 299 0.30 16.21 8.68
N ALA A 300 0.66 15.30 9.59
CA ALA A 300 1.88 15.44 10.39
C ALA A 300 3.14 15.30 9.52
N ALA A 301 3.12 14.39 8.55
CA ALA A 301 4.22 14.21 7.59
C ALA A 301 4.34 15.42 6.65
N ALA A 302 3.23 15.95 6.15
CA ALA A 302 3.18 17.16 5.33
C ALA A 302 3.75 18.38 6.07
N LEU A 303 3.41 18.55 7.35
CA LEU A 303 3.96 19.61 8.19
C LEU A 303 5.47 19.44 8.39
N LYS A 304 5.94 18.22 8.67
CA LYS A 304 7.38 17.88 8.77
C LYS A 304 8.14 18.10 7.47
N ALA A 305 7.48 18.04 6.32
CA ALA A 305 8.04 18.34 5.01
C ALA A 305 8.05 19.84 4.66
N GLY A 306 7.43 20.70 5.49
CA GLY A 306 7.41 22.15 5.30
C GLY A 306 6.21 22.69 4.52
N ALA A 307 5.19 21.86 4.24
CA ALA A 307 4.03 22.26 3.44
C ALA A 307 3.25 23.42 4.10
N ALA A 308 2.97 24.49 3.36
CA ALA A 308 2.27 25.68 3.86
C ALA A 308 0.82 25.42 4.29
N GLY A 309 0.27 24.26 3.90
CA GLY A 309 -1.07 23.80 4.20
C GLY A 309 -1.35 22.50 3.44
N VAL A 310 -2.59 22.02 3.52
CA VAL A 310 -3.09 20.92 2.69
C VAL A 310 -3.94 21.52 1.57
N GLY A 311 -3.51 21.31 0.34
CA GLY A 311 -4.15 21.81 -0.88
C GLY A 311 -5.24 20.89 -1.39
N LEU A 312 -5.15 19.60 -1.03
CA LEU A 312 -6.17 18.61 -1.34
C LEU A 312 -6.14 17.48 -0.30
N PHE A 313 -7.22 17.36 0.47
CA PHE A 313 -7.51 16.17 1.26
C PHE A 313 -8.57 15.34 0.52
N ARG A 314 -8.12 14.20 0.01
CA ARG A 314 -8.95 13.17 -0.63
C ARG A 314 -9.76 12.42 0.42
N THR A 315 -11.09 12.46 0.33
CA THR A 315 -11.98 11.88 1.34
C THR A 315 -12.45 10.48 1.01
N GLU A 316 -12.04 9.92 -0.14
CA GLU A 316 -12.51 8.65 -0.67
C GLU A 316 -12.20 7.47 0.25
N PHE A 317 -11.11 7.54 1.03
CA PHE A 317 -10.73 6.50 1.99
C PHE A 317 -11.82 6.22 3.03
N LEU A 318 -12.64 7.23 3.39
CA LEU A 318 -13.75 7.08 4.35
C LEU A 318 -14.93 6.30 3.77
N PHE A 319 -15.02 6.23 2.44
CA PHE A 319 -16.15 5.64 1.71
C PHE A 319 -15.77 4.28 1.07
N MET A 320 -14.51 4.05 0.74
CA MET A 320 -14.06 2.82 0.09
C MET A 320 -13.93 1.63 1.06
N GLY A 321 -14.25 0.41 0.60
CA GLY A 321 -14.00 -0.84 1.33
C GLY A 321 -15.01 -1.21 2.42
N ARG A 322 -16.20 -0.60 2.44
CA ARG A 322 -17.15 -0.69 3.58
C ARG A 322 -18.38 -1.58 3.42
N ASN A 323 -18.39 -2.50 2.46
CA ASN A 323 -19.52 -3.42 2.21
C ASN A 323 -20.90 -2.72 2.19
N GLY A 324 -20.95 -1.49 1.67
CA GLY A 324 -22.15 -0.65 1.59
C GLY A 324 -22.55 0.14 2.84
N ARG A 325 -21.78 0.12 3.93
CA ARG A 325 -22.02 0.99 5.09
C ARG A 325 -21.32 2.34 4.92
N LEU A 326 -22.10 3.40 4.67
CA LEU A 326 -21.58 4.76 4.56
C LEU A 326 -21.06 5.28 5.92
N PRO A 327 -19.98 6.10 5.92
CA PRO A 327 -19.46 6.74 7.13
C PRO A 327 -20.49 7.70 7.71
N ASP A 328 -20.70 7.63 9.03
CA ASP A 328 -21.57 8.56 9.73
C ASP A 328 -20.92 9.94 9.92
N GLU A 329 -21.71 10.91 10.42
CA GLU A 329 -21.24 12.29 10.60
C GLU A 329 -20.10 12.39 11.61
N GLN A 330 -20.12 11.57 12.66
CA GLN A 330 -19.16 11.64 13.76
C GLN A 330 -17.79 11.14 13.31
N GLU A 331 -17.78 10.02 12.59
CA GLU A 331 -16.58 9.45 12.00
C GLU A 331 -15.91 10.39 11.00
N GLN A 332 -16.70 10.97 10.08
CA GLN A 332 -16.19 11.96 9.13
C GLN A 332 -15.64 13.19 9.87
N TYR A 333 -16.38 13.70 10.87
CA TYR A 333 -15.95 14.84 11.68
C TYR A 333 -14.62 14.57 12.38
N GLU A 334 -14.44 13.39 12.99
CA GLU A 334 -13.21 13.03 13.68
C GLU A 334 -12.02 12.92 12.71
N ALA A 335 -12.22 12.36 11.52
CA ALA A 335 -11.18 12.33 10.49
C ALA A 335 -10.78 13.75 10.04
N TYR A 336 -11.76 14.60 9.73
CA TYR A 336 -11.49 15.98 9.30
C TYR A 336 -10.86 16.81 10.41
N ARG A 337 -11.35 16.68 11.64
CA ARG A 337 -10.77 17.37 12.82
C ARG A 337 -9.31 16.99 13.02
N ARG A 338 -8.96 15.70 12.95
CA ARG A 338 -7.56 15.24 13.10
C ARG A 338 -6.64 15.84 12.05
N ALA A 339 -7.08 15.92 10.79
CA ALA A 339 -6.31 16.56 9.73
C ALA A 339 -6.11 18.08 10.00
N VAL A 340 -7.16 18.77 10.43
CA VAL A 340 -7.13 20.22 10.75
C VAL A 340 -6.22 20.52 11.94
N GLU A 341 -6.36 19.77 13.04
CA GLU A 341 -5.50 19.91 14.23
C GLU A 341 -4.05 19.54 13.91
N GLY A 342 -3.82 18.50 13.09
CA GLY A 342 -2.49 18.06 12.65
C GLY A 342 -1.71 19.11 11.85
N MET A 343 -2.42 20.03 11.19
CA MET A 343 -1.81 21.13 10.43
C MET A 343 -1.48 22.37 11.26
N GLN A 344 -1.76 22.37 12.58
CA GLN A 344 -1.32 23.40 13.53
C GLN A 344 -1.64 24.85 13.09
N GLY A 345 -2.87 25.06 12.61
CA GLY A 345 -3.36 26.38 12.18
C GLY A 345 -3.09 26.72 10.71
N ARG A 346 -2.48 25.82 9.93
CA ARG A 346 -2.37 25.93 8.46
C ARG A 346 -3.66 25.44 7.78
N PRO A 347 -4.04 25.98 6.60
CA PRO A 347 -5.29 25.65 5.94
C PRO A 347 -5.35 24.19 5.48
N VAL A 348 -6.54 23.58 5.58
CA VAL A 348 -6.83 22.25 5.03
C VAL A 348 -7.96 22.34 4.02
N THR A 349 -7.67 21.98 2.77
CA THR A 349 -8.65 21.96 1.68
C THR A 349 -9.25 20.57 1.56
N ILE A 350 -10.46 20.38 2.06
CA ILE A 350 -11.19 19.11 2.06
C ILE A 350 -12.02 19.02 0.79
N ARG A 351 -11.76 17.98 -0.03
CA ARG A 351 -12.58 17.70 -1.21
C ARG A 351 -13.75 16.81 -0.81
N THR A 352 -14.97 17.18 -1.22
CA THR A 352 -16.13 16.30 -1.02
C THR A 352 -15.95 15.00 -1.80
N VAL A 353 -16.71 13.97 -1.46
CA VAL A 353 -16.51 12.62 -2.00
C VAL A 353 -16.50 12.62 -3.55
N ASP A 354 -15.44 12.04 -4.15
CA ASP A 354 -15.30 11.83 -5.60
C ASP A 354 -15.29 10.32 -5.91
N VAL A 355 -16.41 9.68 -5.57
CA VAL A 355 -16.68 8.27 -5.84
C VAL A 355 -17.89 8.18 -6.76
N GLY A 356 -17.90 7.17 -7.63
CA GLY A 356 -19.04 6.85 -8.48
C GLY A 356 -19.93 5.76 -7.87
N ALA A 357 -21.21 5.75 -8.22
CA ALA A 357 -22.18 4.73 -7.78
C ALA A 357 -21.81 3.29 -8.19
N ASP A 358 -20.86 3.16 -9.12
CA ASP A 358 -20.29 1.95 -9.71
C ASP A 358 -19.18 1.29 -8.86
N LYS A 359 -18.58 1.99 -7.89
CA LYS A 359 -17.63 1.41 -6.92
C LYS A 359 -18.42 0.79 -5.75
N PRO A 360 -17.92 -0.24 -5.02
CA PRO A 360 -18.71 -1.29 -4.35
C PRO A 360 -19.41 -0.84 -3.05
N LEU A 361 -20.12 0.28 -3.10
CA LEU A 361 -20.99 0.81 -2.07
C LEU A 361 -22.39 0.19 -2.16
N ASP A 362 -22.76 -0.43 -3.29
CA ASP A 362 -24.11 -0.97 -3.47
C ASP A 362 -24.10 -2.29 -4.28
N ARG A 363 -23.70 -3.41 -3.65
CA ARG A 363 -24.00 -4.76 -4.16
C ARG A 363 -25.40 -5.18 -3.71
N SER A 364 -26.42 -4.41 -4.09
CA SER A 364 -27.80 -4.90 -4.02
C SER A 364 -28.07 -5.75 -5.27
N PRO A 365 -28.44 -7.04 -5.15
CA PRO A 365 -28.67 -7.93 -6.30
C PRO A 365 -29.82 -7.48 -7.22
N ALA A 366 -30.58 -6.45 -6.83
CA ALA A 366 -31.65 -5.86 -7.64
C ALA A 366 -31.17 -4.78 -8.65
N ARG A 367 -29.91 -4.31 -8.58
CA ARG A 367 -29.37 -3.25 -9.47
C ARG A 367 -28.15 -3.66 -10.30
N ALA A 368 -27.79 -4.95 -10.30
CA ALA A 368 -26.68 -5.50 -11.09
C ALA A 368 -26.83 -5.38 -12.62
N GLY A 369 -27.92 -4.77 -13.12
CA GLY A 369 -28.15 -4.52 -14.55
C GLY A 369 -27.78 -3.11 -15.04
N GLU A 370 -27.34 -2.20 -14.16
CA GLU A 370 -26.95 -0.82 -14.53
C GLU A 370 -25.42 -0.63 -14.50
N GLU A 371 -24.68 -1.56 -15.11
CA GLU A 371 -23.27 -1.33 -15.42
C GLU A 371 -23.19 -0.20 -16.46
N HIS A 372 -22.78 0.99 -16.02
CA HIS A 372 -22.66 2.14 -16.89
C HIS A 372 -21.50 1.91 -17.87
N LEU A 373 -21.77 1.99 -19.19
CA LEU A 373 -20.80 1.81 -20.28
C LEU A 373 -19.54 2.68 -20.15
N ASN A 374 -19.59 3.78 -19.40
CA ASN A 374 -18.42 4.59 -19.07
C ASN A 374 -18.55 5.21 -17.66
N PRO A 375 -17.99 4.54 -16.63
CA PRO A 375 -18.15 4.99 -15.24
C PRO A 375 -17.52 6.37 -14.96
N ALA A 376 -16.49 6.76 -15.72
CA ALA A 376 -15.88 8.08 -15.61
C ALA A 376 -16.83 9.23 -16.00
N LEU A 377 -17.83 8.97 -16.83
CA LEU A 377 -18.83 9.94 -17.27
C LEU A 377 -20.18 9.78 -16.55
N GLY A 378 -20.28 8.81 -15.64
CA GLY A 378 -21.53 8.41 -14.98
C GLY A 378 -21.92 9.25 -13.76
N LEU A 379 -22.71 8.63 -12.87
CA LEU A 379 -23.16 9.20 -11.61
C LEU A 379 -22.01 9.15 -10.58
N ARG A 380 -21.15 10.18 -10.60
CA ARG A 380 -19.98 10.32 -9.73
C ARG A 380 -19.93 11.68 -9.05
N ALA A 381 -19.21 11.74 -7.93
CA ALA A 381 -18.79 12.98 -7.28
C ALA A 381 -19.99 13.86 -6.90
N ILE A 382 -20.01 15.12 -7.37
CA ILE A 382 -21.11 16.03 -7.08
C ILE A 382 -22.44 15.53 -7.65
N ARG A 383 -22.45 14.83 -8.79
CA ARG A 383 -23.70 14.30 -9.36
C ARG A 383 -24.32 13.25 -8.45
N TRP A 384 -23.50 12.37 -7.89
CA TRP A 384 -23.95 11.41 -6.89
C TRP A 384 -24.38 12.10 -5.59
N SER A 385 -23.59 13.08 -5.13
CA SER A 385 -23.89 13.86 -3.92
C SER A 385 -25.23 14.63 -4.02
N LEU A 386 -25.57 15.13 -5.20
CA LEU A 386 -26.84 15.80 -5.46
C LEU A 386 -28.01 14.83 -5.68
N ALA A 387 -27.74 13.62 -6.20
CA ALA A 387 -28.74 12.56 -6.30
C ALA A 387 -29.07 11.93 -4.94
N GLU A 388 -28.10 11.92 -4.01
CA GLU A 388 -28.24 11.42 -2.63
C GLU A 388 -27.99 12.51 -1.57
N PRO A 389 -28.88 13.52 -1.43
CA PRO A 389 -28.63 14.67 -0.55
C PRO A 389 -28.46 14.32 0.92
N ALA A 390 -29.05 13.21 1.40
CA ALA A 390 -28.93 12.79 2.79
C ALA A 390 -27.48 12.45 3.14
N MET A 391 -26.79 11.69 2.27
CA MET A 391 -25.37 11.36 2.40
C MET A 391 -24.53 12.63 2.30
N PHE A 392 -24.81 13.50 1.33
CA PHE A 392 -24.01 14.71 1.14
C PHE A 392 -24.13 15.67 2.33
N LEU A 393 -25.32 15.84 2.89
CA LEU A 393 -25.53 16.66 4.08
C LEU A 393 -24.76 16.13 5.30
N VAL A 394 -24.57 14.81 5.44
CA VAL A 394 -23.70 14.22 6.47
C VAL A 394 -22.27 14.73 6.33
N GLN A 395 -21.72 14.69 5.11
CA GLN A 395 -20.36 15.16 4.84
C GLN A 395 -20.23 16.68 5.07
N LEU A 396 -21.19 17.47 4.58
CA LEU A 396 -21.16 18.94 4.75
C LEU A 396 -21.19 19.34 6.23
N ARG A 397 -22.04 18.71 7.04
CA ARG A 397 -22.10 18.97 8.49
C ARG A 397 -20.80 18.58 9.18
N ALA A 398 -20.21 17.43 8.82
CA ALA A 398 -18.94 16.99 9.37
C ALA A 398 -17.79 17.98 9.06
N VAL A 399 -17.71 18.49 7.83
CA VAL A 399 -16.71 19.51 7.46
C VAL A 399 -16.93 20.83 8.19
N LEU A 400 -18.18 21.31 8.27
CA LEU A 400 -18.53 22.52 9.02
C LEU A 400 -18.12 22.43 10.49
N ARG A 401 -18.40 21.29 11.14
CA ARG A 401 -17.97 21.02 12.52
C ARG A 401 -16.45 21.01 12.65
N ALA A 402 -15.73 20.42 11.69
CA ALA A 402 -14.27 20.40 11.71
C ALA A 402 -13.66 21.81 11.55
N ALA A 403 -14.31 22.70 10.79
CA ALA A 403 -13.90 24.09 10.62
C ALA A 403 -13.91 24.91 11.93
N ALA A 404 -14.55 24.44 13.00
CA ALA A 404 -14.46 25.07 14.32
C ALA A 404 -13.04 24.98 14.93
N HIS A 405 -12.21 24.05 14.46
CA HIS A 405 -10.87 23.77 15.02
C HIS A 405 -9.73 24.42 14.24
N GLY A 406 -9.99 25.01 13.07
CA GLY A 406 -8.95 25.64 12.25
C GLY A 406 -9.43 26.03 10.85
N PRO A 407 -8.54 26.64 10.04
CA PRO A 407 -8.88 27.11 8.71
C PRO A 407 -9.17 25.94 7.75
N VAL A 408 -10.42 25.87 7.28
CA VAL A 408 -10.87 24.84 6.33
C VAL A 408 -11.32 25.47 5.03
N HIS A 409 -10.91 24.87 3.91
CA HIS A 409 -11.51 25.10 2.61
C HIS A 409 -12.30 23.86 2.19
N LEU A 410 -13.48 24.06 1.61
CA LEU A 410 -14.31 23.00 1.04
C LEU A 410 -14.18 23.07 -0.49
N LEU A 411 -13.79 21.97 -1.12
CA LEU A 411 -13.63 21.85 -2.56
C LEU A 411 -14.65 20.87 -3.15
N ILE A 412 -15.41 21.29 -4.15
CA ILE A 412 -16.43 20.46 -4.80
C ILE A 412 -15.90 19.94 -6.14
N PRO A 413 -15.80 18.61 -6.36
CA PRO A 413 -15.36 18.00 -7.61
C PRO A 413 -16.45 17.96 -8.69
N MET A 414 -16.04 17.87 -9.95
CA MET A 414 -16.85 17.55 -11.13
C MET A 414 -18.06 18.47 -11.38
N LEU A 415 -18.00 19.72 -10.95
CA LEU A 415 -19.04 20.73 -11.23
C LEU A 415 -19.00 21.11 -12.72
N ALA A 416 -20.12 20.87 -13.42
CA ALA A 416 -20.25 21.17 -14.84
C ALA A 416 -21.23 22.32 -15.11
N HIS A 417 -22.25 22.50 -14.26
CA HIS A 417 -23.35 23.42 -14.50
C HIS A 417 -23.64 24.36 -13.33
N ALA A 418 -24.08 25.59 -13.64
CA ALA A 418 -24.45 26.58 -12.63
C ALA A 418 -25.62 26.13 -11.73
N SER A 419 -26.46 25.19 -12.18
CA SER A 419 -27.50 24.57 -11.35
C SER A 419 -26.92 23.74 -10.21
N GLU A 420 -25.86 22.97 -10.47
CA GLU A 420 -25.19 22.13 -9.47
C GLU A 420 -24.53 23.00 -8.40
N ILE A 421 -23.94 24.14 -8.81
CA ILE A 421 -23.38 25.14 -7.88
C ILE A 421 -24.49 25.67 -6.95
N ARG A 422 -25.63 26.09 -7.50
CA ARG A 422 -26.75 26.60 -6.69
C ARG A 422 -27.31 25.55 -5.73
N GLN A 423 -27.44 24.31 -6.17
CA GLN A 423 -27.90 23.21 -5.31
C GLN A 423 -26.90 22.91 -4.19
N THR A 424 -25.60 22.92 -4.50
CA THR A 424 -24.54 22.72 -3.51
C THR A 424 -24.57 23.80 -2.44
N LEU A 425 -24.70 25.07 -2.83
CA LEU A 425 -24.84 26.19 -1.91
C LEU A 425 -26.07 26.03 -1.01
N ALA A 426 -27.22 25.68 -1.59
CA ALA A 426 -28.45 25.46 -0.83
C ALA A 426 -28.32 24.31 0.19
N LEU A 427 -27.63 23.23 -0.16
CA LEU A 427 -27.36 22.11 0.75
C LEU A 427 -26.36 22.48 1.84
N LEU A 428 -25.38 23.33 1.54
CA LEU A 428 -24.45 23.87 2.54
C LEU A 428 -25.18 24.75 3.56
N ASP A 429 -26.08 25.63 3.11
CA ASP A 429 -26.90 26.44 4.01
C ASP A 429 -27.87 25.60 4.84
N LYS A 430 -28.46 24.57 4.25
CA LYS A 430 -29.27 23.59 4.97
C LYS A 430 -28.45 22.85 6.04
N ALA A 431 -27.20 22.48 5.75
CA ALA A 431 -26.31 21.84 6.71
C ALA A 431 -26.00 22.77 7.90
N ARG A 432 -25.77 24.07 7.66
CA ARG A 432 -25.61 25.08 8.72
C ARG A 432 -26.84 25.18 9.60
N GLN A 433 -28.03 25.34 8.99
CA GLN A 433 -29.29 25.39 9.72
C GLN A 433 -29.51 24.15 10.60
N GLN A 434 -29.21 22.95 10.08
CA GLN A 434 -29.32 21.71 10.85
C GLN A 434 -28.36 21.67 12.06
N LEU A 435 -27.18 22.28 11.96
CA LEU A 435 -26.25 22.38 13.08
C LEU A 435 -26.71 23.43 14.10
N ASP A 436 -27.27 24.55 13.64
CA ASP A 436 -27.87 25.57 14.50
C ASP A 436 -29.04 25.00 15.33
N GLU A 437 -29.95 24.26 14.67
CA GLU A 437 -31.08 23.57 15.32
C GLU A 437 -30.63 22.53 16.35
N ARG A 438 -29.47 21.90 16.13
CA ARG A 438 -28.87 20.92 17.05
C ARG A 438 -28.00 21.57 18.14
N GLY A 439 -27.77 22.88 18.09
CA GLY A 439 -26.86 23.58 19.00
C GLY A 439 -25.40 23.15 18.88
N VAL A 440 -24.96 22.70 17.70
CA VAL A 440 -23.59 22.24 17.47
C VAL A 440 -22.77 23.35 16.83
N ALA A 441 -21.64 23.70 17.45
CA ALA A 441 -20.73 24.71 16.92
C ALA A 441 -20.11 24.28 15.58
N TYR A 442 -19.99 25.22 14.65
CA TYR A 442 -19.26 25.08 13.40
C TYR A 442 -18.44 26.35 13.11
N GLY A 443 -17.43 26.22 12.26
CA GLY A 443 -16.55 27.32 11.89
C GLY A 443 -16.80 27.88 10.48
N PRO A 444 -16.19 29.04 10.16
CA PRO A 444 -16.20 29.55 8.79
C PRO A 444 -15.35 28.65 7.89
N LEU A 445 -15.77 28.49 6.64
CA LEU A 445 -14.99 27.82 5.61
C LEU A 445 -14.96 28.66 4.33
N ARG A 446 -13.91 28.50 3.53
CA ARG A 446 -13.90 29.01 2.15
C ARG A 446 -14.40 27.92 1.22
N LEU A 447 -15.26 28.27 0.27
CA LEU A 447 -15.80 27.33 -0.71
C LEU A 447 -15.09 27.52 -2.04
N GLY A 448 -14.72 26.41 -2.69
CA GLY A 448 -14.15 26.38 -4.02
C GLY A 448 -14.72 25.22 -4.85
N ALA A 449 -14.42 25.25 -6.15
CA ALA A 449 -14.72 24.18 -7.09
C ALA A 449 -13.41 23.67 -7.68
N MET A 450 -13.33 22.35 -7.89
CA MET A 450 -12.26 21.76 -8.68
C MET A 450 -12.55 22.01 -10.16
N ILE A 451 -11.56 22.50 -10.90
CA ILE A 451 -11.66 22.71 -12.35
C ILE A 451 -10.95 21.54 -13.01
N GLU A 452 -11.72 20.58 -13.52
CA GLU A 452 -11.25 19.28 -14.04
C GLU A 452 -12.01 18.80 -15.27
#